data_AF-A0AA87Y8K7-F1
#
_entry.id   AF-A0AA87Y8K7-F1
#
_cell.length_a   1.000
_cell.length_b   1.000
_cell.length_c   1.000
_cell.angle_alpha   90.00
_cell.angle_beta   90.00
_cell.angle_gamma   90.00
#
_symmetry.space_group_name_H-M   'P 1'
#
loop_
_entity.id
_entity.type
_entity.pdbx_description
1 polymer ?
#
loop_
_entity_poly.entity_id
_entity_poly.type
_entity_poly.pdbx_seq_one_letter_code
_entity_poly.pdbx_strand_id
1 'polypeptide(L)'
;MTALAFALCVHGLAAAAPVAEETLARLAQMRALPTATDAQQGIGQRGELDAAWRWFGNHRLEALPVLRRELALELKRPKPSQLMLLDVGYFLRALGEPADTPLALQALLRIDPDGAVPKSQGGQLFRFVHAMARERDARLLPLMDKVFLRGQVTVLLPQQGTTLDETSVCIYLYGQYGSAAERHLRALLGDSAVVNRVLEVLMWVGSPDSVPAVAALLNTADSDTFARAATFLLRAGGLQGRDALRAFDPRGLQGKALEFYRQTAGQLNRVSFETLASQLSEQPDGTPAQVRGLDEAGARQALATLNAGYGSYDGIQPAAIARAALPRQVLIDELIRVRERSLLRVSAETLADVDTTNTLINTLRFRPVER
;
A
#
# COMPACT_ATOMS: atom_id res chain seq x y z
N MET A 1 48.04 -51.48 4.42
CA MET A 1 47.78 -50.36 5.36
C MET A 1 46.86 -49.37 4.66
N THR A 2 45.56 -49.53 4.80
CA THR A 2 44.54 -48.64 4.21
C THR A 2 43.27 -48.75 5.03
N ALA A 3 42.97 -47.71 5.81
CA ALA A 3 41.62 -47.32 6.21
C ALA A 3 41.71 -46.07 7.08
N LEU A 4 41.35 -44.90 6.55
CA LEU A 4 40.82 -43.80 7.36
C LEU A 4 40.16 -42.76 6.45
N ALA A 5 38.88 -42.99 6.20
CA ALA A 5 37.92 -41.96 5.79
C ALA A 5 36.57 -42.37 6.40
N PHE A 6 35.72 -41.37 6.67
CA PHE A 6 34.39 -41.42 7.30
C PHE A 6 34.33 -41.39 8.82
N ALA A 7 34.52 -40.20 9.39
CA ALA A 7 33.93 -39.85 10.68
C ALA A 7 33.69 -38.34 10.81
N LEU A 8 33.01 -37.71 9.85
CA LEU A 8 32.73 -36.26 9.90
C LEU A 8 31.38 -35.87 9.25
N CYS A 9 30.29 -36.63 9.44
CA CYS A 9 28.95 -36.22 8.97
C CYS A 9 27.77 -36.66 9.88
N VAL A 10 27.98 -36.97 11.18
CA VAL A 10 26.89 -37.46 12.05
C VAL A 10 26.34 -36.40 13.03
N HIS A 11 27.06 -35.29 13.25
CA HIS A 11 26.65 -34.28 14.24
C HIS A 11 25.56 -33.31 13.76
N GLY A 12 25.20 -33.29 12.47
CA GLY A 12 24.13 -32.43 11.94
C GLY A 12 22.72 -33.05 11.96
N LEU A 13 22.61 -34.38 11.98
CA LEU A 13 21.30 -35.08 11.90
C LEU A 13 20.62 -35.19 13.27
N ALA A 14 21.38 -35.25 14.37
CA ALA A 14 20.83 -35.41 15.72
C ALA A 14 20.20 -34.13 16.30
N ALA A 15 20.69 -32.94 15.90
CA ALA A 15 20.13 -31.66 16.33
C ALA A 15 18.84 -31.28 15.59
N ALA A 16 18.61 -31.83 14.39
CA ALA A 16 17.46 -31.51 13.55
C ALA A 16 16.14 -32.16 14.03
N ALA A 17 16.21 -33.36 14.65
CA ALA A 17 15.01 -34.07 15.11
C ALA A 17 14.26 -33.35 16.26
N PRO A 18 14.93 -32.88 17.33
CA PRO A 18 14.26 -32.12 18.39
C PRO A 18 13.65 -30.80 17.91
N VAL A 19 14.31 -30.11 16.98
CA VAL A 19 13.81 -28.86 16.41
C VAL A 19 12.55 -29.11 15.56
N ALA A 20 12.53 -30.18 14.77
CA ALA A 20 11.37 -30.55 13.98
C ALA A 20 10.16 -30.92 14.87
N GLU A 21 10.38 -31.66 15.96
CA GLU A 21 9.34 -31.99 16.94
C GLU A 21 8.77 -30.76 17.64
N GLU A 22 9.63 -29.86 18.12
CA GLU A 22 9.20 -28.61 18.76
C GLU A 22 8.47 -27.68 17.76
N THR A 23 8.91 -27.66 16.49
CA THR A 23 8.21 -26.92 15.43
C THR A 23 6.80 -27.48 15.21
N LEU A 24 6.65 -28.81 15.15
CA LEU A 24 5.35 -29.46 15.04
C LEU A 24 4.46 -29.19 16.26
N ALA A 25 5.03 -29.22 17.47
CA ALA A 25 4.30 -28.93 18.70
C ALA A 25 3.73 -27.51 18.70
N ARG A 26 4.52 -26.52 18.29
CA ARG A 26 4.07 -25.12 18.16
C ARG A 26 2.99 -24.94 17.10
N LEU A 27 3.12 -25.61 15.96
CA LEU A 27 2.07 -25.59 14.93
C LEU A 27 0.78 -26.26 15.42
N ALA A 28 0.87 -27.33 16.22
CA ALA A 28 -0.28 -27.94 16.85
C ALA A 28 -0.96 -26.99 17.85
N GLN A 29 -0.18 -26.26 18.66
CA GLN A 29 -0.68 -25.21 19.56
C GLN A 29 -1.41 -24.12 18.77
N MET A 30 -0.81 -23.60 17.68
CA MET A 30 -1.46 -22.61 16.82
C MET A 30 -2.80 -23.08 16.27
N ARG A 31 -2.89 -24.35 15.85
CA ARG A 31 -4.15 -24.93 15.37
C ARG A 31 -5.22 -25.02 16.46
N ALA A 32 -4.80 -25.24 17.71
CA ALA A 32 -5.67 -25.40 18.86
C ALA A 32 -6.09 -24.06 19.51
N LEU A 33 -5.43 -22.94 19.15
CA LEU A 33 -5.74 -21.62 19.66
C LEU A 33 -7.21 -21.26 19.37
N PRO A 34 -7.99 -20.88 20.39
CA PRO A 34 -9.35 -20.44 20.17
C PRO A 34 -9.36 -19.11 19.41
N THR A 35 -10.43 -18.88 18.66
CA THR A 35 -10.71 -17.55 18.12
C THR A 35 -10.82 -16.55 19.27
N ALA A 36 -9.98 -15.51 19.28
CA ALA A 36 -10.11 -14.44 20.26
C ALA A 36 -11.46 -13.72 20.10
N THR A 37 -12.25 -13.67 21.18
CA THR A 37 -13.56 -12.99 21.19
C THR A 37 -13.51 -11.58 21.76
N ASP A 38 -12.39 -11.20 22.39
CA ASP A 38 -12.15 -9.88 22.97
C ASP A 38 -10.67 -9.47 22.84
N ALA A 39 -10.39 -8.22 23.20
CA ALA A 39 -9.06 -7.63 23.07
C ALA A 39 -8.00 -8.31 23.95
N GLN A 40 -8.37 -8.80 25.14
CA GLN A 40 -7.41 -9.38 26.08
C GLN A 40 -7.00 -10.79 25.68
N GLN A 41 -7.95 -11.59 25.20
CA GLN A 41 -7.68 -12.86 24.54
C GLN A 41 -6.82 -12.67 23.28
N GLY A 42 -7.08 -11.59 22.52
CA GLY A 42 -6.28 -11.22 21.35
C GLY A 42 -4.81 -10.94 21.70
N ILE A 43 -4.54 -10.24 22.80
CA ILE A 43 -3.18 -9.97 23.29
C ILE A 43 -2.48 -11.27 23.71
N GLY A 44 -3.16 -12.13 24.48
CA GLY A 44 -2.61 -13.42 24.91
C GLY A 44 -2.27 -14.32 23.73
N GLN A 45 -3.22 -14.46 22.80
CA GLN A 45 -3.02 -15.18 21.54
C GLN A 45 -1.83 -14.63 20.75
N ARG A 46 -1.70 -13.29 20.65
CA ARG A 46 -0.57 -12.68 19.94
C ARG A 46 0.77 -13.01 20.59
N GLY A 47 0.84 -13.02 21.92
CA GLY A 47 2.04 -13.39 22.65
C GLY A 47 2.50 -14.83 22.34
N GLU A 48 1.56 -15.77 22.23
CA GLU A 48 1.87 -17.16 21.84
C GLU A 48 2.37 -17.26 20.40
N LEU A 49 1.74 -16.54 19.46
CA LEU A 49 2.16 -16.47 18.07
C LEU A 49 3.57 -15.85 17.93
N ASP A 50 3.84 -14.77 18.66
CA ASP A 50 5.14 -14.10 18.68
C ASP A 50 6.25 -15.01 19.25
N ALA A 51 5.93 -15.80 20.29
CA ALA A 51 6.87 -16.76 20.85
C ALA A 51 7.23 -17.85 19.84
N ALA A 52 6.25 -18.35 19.09
CA ALA A 52 6.50 -19.32 18.03
C ALA A 52 7.28 -18.72 16.86
N TRP A 53 6.95 -17.50 16.44
CA TRP A 53 7.72 -16.74 15.43
C TRP A 53 9.18 -16.59 15.82
N ARG A 54 9.46 -16.22 17.07
CA ARG A 54 10.82 -16.11 17.60
C ARG A 54 11.53 -17.46 17.56
N TRP A 55 10.85 -18.53 17.95
CA TRP A 55 11.41 -19.88 17.89
C TRP A 55 11.79 -20.29 16.47
N PHE A 56 10.87 -20.13 15.51
CA PHE A 56 11.10 -20.44 14.10
C PHE A 56 12.23 -19.59 13.52
N GLY A 57 12.32 -18.31 13.88
CA GLY A 57 13.41 -17.43 13.46
C GLY A 57 14.77 -17.88 13.99
N ASN A 58 14.83 -18.30 15.26
CA ASN A 58 16.07 -18.77 15.89
C ASN A 58 16.55 -20.12 15.34
N HIS A 59 15.64 -20.95 14.80
CA HIS A 59 15.94 -22.29 14.25
C HIS A 59 15.53 -22.40 12.78
N ARG A 60 15.76 -21.32 12.01
CA ARG A 60 15.15 -21.13 10.69
C ARG A 60 15.46 -22.25 9.71
N LEU A 61 16.72 -22.70 9.66
CA LEU A 61 17.17 -23.68 8.66
C LEU A 61 16.45 -25.03 8.83
N GLU A 62 16.27 -25.48 10.07
CA GLU A 62 15.59 -26.74 10.37
C GLU A 62 14.05 -26.59 10.40
N ALA A 63 13.53 -25.43 10.82
CA ALA A 63 12.09 -25.18 10.90
C ALA A 63 11.44 -25.00 9.53
N LEU A 64 12.09 -24.32 8.56
CA LEU A 64 11.51 -24.00 7.26
C LEU A 64 10.97 -25.22 6.49
N PRO A 65 11.70 -26.34 6.34
CA PRO A 65 11.17 -27.54 5.71
C PRO A 65 9.89 -28.07 6.37
N VAL A 66 9.80 -27.99 7.70
CA VAL A 66 8.61 -28.41 8.47
C VAL A 66 7.46 -27.44 8.20
N LEU A 67 7.68 -26.13 8.31
CA LEU A 67 6.67 -25.10 8.06
C LEU A 67 6.08 -25.22 6.65
N ARG A 68 6.92 -25.43 5.63
CA ARG A 68 6.49 -25.63 4.24
C ARG A 68 5.57 -26.84 4.09
N ARG A 69 6.01 -27.98 4.62
CA ARG A 69 5.24 -29.24 4.56
C ARG A 69 3.90 -29.07 5.26
N GLU A 70 3.91 -28.53 6.46
CA GLU A 70 2.72 -28.40 7.29
C GLU A 70 1.73 -27.39 6.71
N LEU A 71 2.18 -26.27 6.16
CA LEU A 71 1.30 -25.32 5.46
C LEU A 71 0.71 -25.94 4.19
N ALA A 72 1.50 -26.67 3.40
CA ALA A 72 1.01 -27.38 2.21
C ALA A 72 -0.03 -28.46 2.55
N LEU A 73 0.10 -29.13 3.70
CA LEU A 73 -0.91 -30.05 4.21
C LEU A 73 -2.16 -29.31 4.71
N GLU A 74 -1.98 -28.20 5.41
CA GLU A 74 -3.09 -27.40 5.92
C GLU A 74 -3.96 -26.87 4.77
N LEU A 75 -3.35 -26.37 3.70
CA LEU A 75 -4.04 -25.87 2.49
C LEU A 75 -4.96 -26.91 1.83
N LYS A 76 -4.66 -28.21 1.98
CA LYS A 76 -5.46 -29.30 1.41
C LYS A 76 -6.64 -29.70 2.30
N ARG A 77 -6.74 -29.16 3.53
CA ARG A 77 -7.85 -29.48 4.43
C ARG A 77 -9.14 -28.82 3.94
N PRO A 78 -10.31 -29.49 4.11
CA PRO A 78 -11.60 -28.88 3.82
C PRO A 78 -11.86 -27.62 4.65
N LYS A 79 -11.39 -27.62 5.91
CA LYS A 79 -11.46 -26.50 6.85
C LYS A 79 -10.06 -26.23 7.41
N PRO A 80 -9.23 -25.43 6.72
CA PRO A 80 -7.89 -25.12 7.20
C PRO A 80 -7.95 -24.19 8.41
N SER A 81 -6.99 -24.33 9.33
CA SER A 81 -6.78 -23.37 10.42
C SER A 81 -6.39 -22.00 9.86
N GLN A 82 -7.28 -21.02 10.02
CA GLN A 82 -7.10 -19.67 9.49
C GLN A 82 -5.90 -18.94 10.11
N LEU A 83 -5.62 -19.16 11.41
CA LEU A 83 -4.44 -18.63 12.07
C LEU A 83 -3.17 -19.25 11.52
N MET A 84 -3.16 -20.57 11.26
CA MET A 84 -2.00 -21.22 10.67
C MET A 84 -1.72 -20.72 9.25
N LEU A 85 -2.76 -20.53 8.44
CA LEU A 85 -2.61 -19.92 7.10
C LEU A 85 -2.02 -18.52 7.19
N LEU A 86 -2.50 -17.69 8.12
CA LEU A 86 -2.03 -16.33 8.32
C LEU A 86 -0.57 -16.29 8.80
N ASP A 87 -0.27 -16.90 9.94
CA ASP A 87 1.03 -16.74 10.60
C ASP A 87 2.14 -17.52 9.89
N VAL A 88 1.89 -18.77 9.48
CA VAL A 88 2.91 -19.56 8.76
C VAL A 88 3.11 -19.02 7.34
N GLY A 89 2.02 -18.67 6.65
CA GLY A 89 2.10 -18.05 5.34
C GLY A 89 2.90 -16.74 5.39
N TYR A 90 2.62 -15.88 6.37
CA TYR A 90 3.36 -14.63 6.52
C TYR A 90 4.83 -14.88 6.91
N PHE A 91 5.10 -15.84 7.80
CA PHE A 91 6.48 -16.19 8.17
C PHE A 91 7.29 -16.60 6.95
N LEU A 92 6.75 -17.49 6.12
CA LEU A 92 7.40 -17.94 4.89
C LEU A 92 7.65 -16.77 3.93
N ARG A 93 6.71 -15.81 3.83
CA ARG A 93 6.92 -14.62 2.99
C ARG A 93 7.97 -13.66 3.55
N ALA A 94 7.99 -13.45 4.86
CA ALA A 94 8.83 -12.44 5.51
C ALA A 94 10.26 -12.94 5.78
N LEU A 95 10.41 -14.22 6.13
CA LEU A 95 11.66 -14.81 6.62
C LEU A 95 12.06 -16.10 5.88
N GLY A 96 11.21 -16.62 5.00
CA GLY A 96 11.54 -17.76 4.14
C GLY A 96 12.38 -17.40 2.92
N GLU A 97 12.44 -18.32 1.97
CA GLU A 97 13.17 -18.17 0.72
C GLU A 97 12.24 -17.66 -0.39
N PRO A 98 12.76 -17.04 -1.47
CA PRO A 98 11.92 -16.60 -2.60
C PRO A 98 11.03 -17.70 -3.20
N ALA A 99 11.45 -18.96 -3.12
CA ALA A 99 10.67 -20.12 -3.56
C ALA A 99 9.41 -20.38 -2.72
N ASP A 100 9.30 -19.79 -1.52
CA ASP A 100 8.15 -19.93 -0.64
C ASP A 100 6.99 -18.99 -0.99
N THR A 101 7.24 -17.95 -1.80
CA THR A 101 6.24 -16.95 -2.20
C THR A 101 4.96 -17.56 -2.78
N PRO A 102 5.00 -18.55 -3.71
CA PRO A 102 3.78 -19.18 -4.22
C PRO A 102 2.95 -19.89 -3.13
N LEU A 103 3.61 -20.52 -2.15
CA LEU A 103 2.92 -21.20 -1.06
C LEU A 103 2.29 -20.19 -0.08
N ALA A 104 3.00 -19.11 0.22
CA ALA A 104 2.47 -18.00 1.02
C ALA A 104 1.26 -17.33 0.34
N LEU A 105 1.32 -17.12 -0.97
CA LEU A 105 0.19 -16.60 -1.74
C LEU A 105 -1.04 -17.52 -1.67
N GLN A 106 -0.85 -18.84 -1.80
CA GLN A 106 -1.94 -19.80 -1.66
C GLN A 106 -2.59 -19.73 -0.26
N ALA A 107 -1.79 -19.50 0.79
CA ALA A 107 -2.30 -19.29 2.14
C ALA A 107 -3.19 -18.05 2.23
N LEU A 108 -2.76 -16.90 1.71
CA LEU A 108 -3.59 -15.69 1.66
C LEU A 108 -4.89 -15.90 0.88
N LEU A 109 -4.81 -16.53 -0.29
CA LEU A 109 -5.99 -16.79 -1.12
C LEU A 109 -6.99 -17.75 -0.48
N ARG A 110 -6.58 -18.48 0.57
CA ARG A 110 -7.42 -19.40 1.33
C ARG A 110 -7.90 -18.83 2.67
N ILE A 111 -7.51 -17.60 3.02
CA ILE A 111 -8.08 -16.89 4.16
C ILE A 111 -9.57 -16.61 3.88
N ASP A 112 -10.42 -16.97 4.83
CA ASP A 112 -11.83 -16.62 4.83
C ASP A 112 -11.99 -15.15 5.24
N PRO A 113 -12.38 -14.26 4.31
CA PRO A 113 -12.53 -12.83 4.59
C PRO A 113 -13.65 -12.52 5.58
N ASP A 114 -14.63 -13.41 5.72
CA ASP A 114 -15.80 -13.23 6.59
C ASP A 114 -15.58 -13.90 7.97
N GLY A 115 -14.49 -14.65 8.09
CA GLY A 115 -14.09 -15.38 9.29
C GLY A 115 -13.60 -14.48 10.43
N ALA A 116 -13.20 -15.10 11.53
CA ALA A 116 -12.79 -14.36 12.72
C ALA A 116 -11.38 -13.78 12.64
N VAL A 117 -10.48 -14.40 11.88
CA VAL A 117 -9.08 -13.97 11.76
C VAL A 117 -8.95 -12.55 11.19
N PRO A 118 -9.64 -12.16 10.09
CA PRO A 118 -9.63 -10.75 9.65
C PRO A 118 -10.07 -9.74 10.72
N LYS A 119 -10.97 -10.14 11.62
CA LYS A 119 -11.50 -9.27 12.69
C LYS A 119 -10.54 -9.14 13.87
N SER A 120 -9.96 -10.24 14.32
CA SER A 120 -9.06 -10.27 15.49
C SER A 120 -7.60 -10.01 15.15
N GLN A 121 -7.18 -10.29 13.91
CA GLN A 121 -5.78 -10.23 13.44
C GLN A 121 -5.63 -9.34 12.19
N GLY A 122 -6.52 -8.35 12.01
CA GLY A 122 -6.52 -7.47 10.84
C GLY A 122 -5.17 -6.78 10.57
N GLY A 123 -4.46 -6.36 11.63
CA GLY A 123 -3.13 -5.76 11.48
C GLY A 123 -2.05 -6.74 11.01
N GLN A 124 -2.14 -8.01 11.42
CA GLN A 124 -1.23 -9.06 10.95
C GLN A 124 -1.56 -9.48 9.51
N LEU A 125 -2.85 -9.54 9.16
CA LEU A 125 -3.30 -9.77 7.79
C LEU A 125 -2.87 -8.64 6.86
N PHE A 126 -2.96 -7.37 7.29
CA PHE A 126 -2.43 -6.22 6.55
C PHE A 126 -0.95 -6.43 6.21
N ARG A 127 -0.12 -6.75 7.21
CA ARG A 127 1.33 -6.96 7.00
C ARG A 127 1.60 -8.08 6.01
N PHE A 128 0.79 -9.14 6.04
CA PHE A 128 0.94 -10.24 5.09
C PHE A 128 0.54 -9.84 3.67
N VAL A 129 -0.63 -9.24 3.48
CA VAL A 129 -1.07 -8.76 2.15
C VAL A 129 -0.09 -7.72 1.61
N HIS A 130 0.38 -6.80 2.45
CA HIS A 130 1.37 -5.78 2.10
C HIS A 130 2.72 -6.40 1.69
N ALA A 131 3.23 -7.39 2.42
CA ALA A 131 4.45 -8.10 2.05
C ALA A 131 4.32 -8.81 0.68
N MET A 132 3.11 -9.26 0.33
CA MET A 132 2.80 -9.86 -0.97
C MET A 132 2.58 -8.85 -2.10
N ALA A 133 2.48 -7.55 -1.79
CA ALA A 133 2.07 -6.55 -2.76
C ALA A 133 3.08 -6.35 -3.93
N ARG A 134 4.36 -6.70 -3.72
CA ARG A 134 5.38 -6.72 -4.80
C ARG A 134 5.04 -7.68 -5.93
N GLU A 135 4.28 -8.74 -5.65
CA GLU A 135 3.87 -9.74 -6.64
C GLU A 135 2.72 -9.24 -7.53
N ARG A 136 2.01 -8.18 -7.09
CA ARG A 136 0.90 -7.55 -7.80
C ARG A 136 -0.17 -8.54 -8.28
N ASP A 137 -0.40 -9.61 -7.52
CA ASP A 137 -1.37 -10.64 -7.89
C ASP A 137 -2.81 -10.16 -7.66
N ALA A 138 -3.49 -9.83 -8.75
CA ALA A 138 -4.85 -9.27 -8.73
C ALA A 138 -5.89 -10.16 -8.04
N ARG A 139 -5.61 -11.45 -7.83
CA ARG A 139 -6.50 -12.35 -7.08
C ARG A 139 -6.62 -11.97 -5.60
N LEU A 140 -5.75 -11.11 -5.09
CA LEU A 140 -5.84 -10.55 -3.73
C LEU A 140 -6.83 -9.38 -3.61
N LEU A 141 -7.22 -8.74 -4.71
CA LEU A 141 -8.14 -7.59 -4.68
C LEU A 141 -9.49 -7.91 -4.01
N PRO A 142 -10.15 -9.07 -4.22
CA PRO A 142 -11.39 -9.40 -3.51
C PRO A 142 -11.22 -9.53 -1.99
N LEU A 143 -10.09 -10.06 -1.52
CA LEU A 143 -9.76 -10.08 -0.09
C LEU A 143 -9.57 -8.66 0.44
N MET A 144 -8.84 -7.83 -0.33
CA MET A 144 -8.61 -6.42 0.00
C MET A 144 -9.92 -5.64 0.14
N ASP A 145 -10.83 -5.85 -0.81
CA ASP A 145 -12.15 -5.22 -0.88
C ASP A 145 -13.04 -5.56 0.32
N LYS A 146 -13.08 -6.84 0.69
CA LYS A 146 -13.92 -7.32 1.79
C LYS A 146 -13.37 -6.90 3.15
N VAL A 147 -12.08 -7.10 3.38
CA VAL A 147 -11.50 -6.94 4.72
C VAL A 147 -11.08 -5.50 5.00
N PHE A 148 -10.46 -4.82 4.05
CA PHE A 148 -9.83 -3.51 4.31
C PHE A 148 -10.65 -2.36 3.76
N LEU A 149 -11.09 -2.44 2.50
CA LEU A 149 -11.88 -1.36 1.90
C LEU A 149 -13.24 -1.20 2.60
N ARG A 150 -13.96 -2.30 2.82
CA ARG A 150 -15.26 -2.32 3.53
C ARG A 150 -15.13 -2.43 5.04
N GLY A 151 -13.97 -2.87 5.54
CA GLY A 151 -13.75 -3.03 6.97
C GLY A 151 -13.26 -1.76 7.67
N GLN A 152 -12.87 -1.95 8.92
CA GLN A 152 -12.37 -0.92 9.83
C GLN A 152 -11.00 -1.31 10.40
N VAL A 153 -10.14 -1.85 9.53
CA VAL A 153 -8.82 -2.31 9.97
C VAL A 153 -7.89 -1.10 10.10
N THR A 154 -7.36 -0.92 11.30
CA THR A 154 -6.28 0.02 11.61
C THR A 154 -5.01 -0.73 11.98
N VAL A 155 -3.84 -0.10 11.81
CA VAL A 155 -2.54 -0.76 12.03
C VAL A 155 -1.64 0.10 12.88
N LEU A 156 -1.32 -0.38 14.09
CA LEU A 156 -0.33 0.25 14.95
C LEU A 156 1.09 0.04 14.40
N LEU A 157 1.84 1.14 14.29
CA LEU A 157 3.26 1.19 14.00
C LEU A 157 4.02 1.51 15.31
N PRO A 158 4.38 0.48 16.10
CA PRO A 158 4.84 0.69 17.47
C PRO A 158 6.14 1.50 17.56
N GLN A 159 7.04 1.35 16.59
CA GLN A 159 8.30 2.10 16.54
C GLN A 159 8.11 3.61 16.32
N GLN A 160 6.94 4.02 15.82
CA GLN A 160 6.61 5.42 15.49
C GLN A 160 5.56 6.00 16.44
N GLY A 161 4.93 5.18 17.29
CA GLY A 161 3.84 5.61 18.16
C GLY A 161 2.60 6.08 17.41
N THR A 162 2.42 5.67 16.15
CA THR A 162 1.32 6.09 15.27
C THR A 162 0.48 4.90 14.81
N THR A 163 -0.80 5.15 14.53
CA THR A 163 -1.72 4.17 13.97
C THR A 163 -2.14 4.61 12.59
N LEU A 164 -2.00 3.71 11.61
CA LEU A 164 -2.60 3.90 10.29
C LEU A 164 -4.10 3.73 10.39
N ASP A 165 -4.84 4.73 9.93
CA ASP A 165 -6.29 4.65 9.78
C ASP A 165 -6.69 3.73 8.61
N GLU A 166 -7.99 3.50 8.47
CA GLU A 166 -8.57 2.60 7.48
C GLU A 166 -8.22 3.01 6.04
N THR A 167 -8.20 4.32 5.77
CA THR A 167 -7.91 4.86 4.45
C THR A 167 -6.42 4.71 4.13
N SER A 168 -5.53 5.00 5.08
CA SER A 168 -4.08 4.79 4.97
C SER A 168 -3.74 3.34 4.69
N VAL A 169 -4.38 2.41 5.41
CA VAL A 169 -4.25 0.97 5.16
C VAL A 169 -4.60 0.64 3.71
N CYS A 170 -5.71 1.16 3.18
CA CYS A 170 -6.08 0.96 1.79
C CYS A 170 -5.06 1.56 0.82
N ILE A 171 -4.55 2.77 1.07
CA ILE A 171 -3.54 3.42 0.21
C ILE A 171 -2.29 2.53 0.09
N TYR A 172 -1.80 1.98 1.20
CA TYR A 172 -0.66 1.06 1.20
C TYR A 172 -0.91 -0.23 0.42
N LEU A 173 -2.11 -0.81 0.53
CA LEU A 173 -2.43 -2.08 -0.13
C LEU A 173 -2.70 -1.89 -1.62
N TYR A 174 -3.56 -0.94 -2.01
CA TYR A 174 -3.95 -0.75 -3.41
C TYR A 174 -2.85 -0.06 -4.23
N GLY A 175 -2.08 0.87 -3.66
CA GLY A 175 -1.12 1.66 -4.42
C GLY A 175 0.02 0.86 -5.06
N GLN A 176 0.31 -0.34 -4.57
CA GLN A 176 1.30 -1.25 -5.16
C GLN A 176 0.88 -1.86 -6.50
N TYR A 177 -0.43 -1.93 -6.75
CA TYR A 177 -1.00 -2.54 -7.96
C TYR A 177 -1.14 -1.54 -9.11
N GLY A 178 -0.78 -0.27 -8.90
CA GLY A 178 -0.75 0.76 -9.92
C GLY A 178 -2.06 0.85 -10.71
N SER A 179 -1.96 0.86 -12.03
CA SER A 179 -3.12 0.97 -12.93
C SER A 179 -4.15 -0.16 -12.75
N ALA A 180 -3.75 -1.34 -12.28
CA ALA A 180 -4.69 -2.44 -12.03
C ALA A 180 -5.60 -2.13 -10.85
N ALA A 181 -5.05 -1.61 -9.74
CA ALA A 181 -5.85 -1.13 -8.62
C ALA A 181 -6.70 0.08 -9.01
N GLU A 182 -6.17 1.04 -9.78
CA GLU A 182 -6.97 2.18 -10.23
C GLU A 182 -8.20 1.73 -11.02
N ARG A 183 -8.03 0.84 -12.01
CA ARG A 183 -9.16 0.31 -12.79
C ARG A 183 -10.17 -0.42 -11.92
N HIS A 184 -9.69 -1.20 -10.95
CA HIS A 184 -10.54 -1.93 -10.00
C HIS A 184 -11.33 -0.99 -9.10
N LEU A 185 -10.67 -0.04 -8.45
CA LEU A 185 -11.28 0.98 -7.59
C LEU A 185 -12.28 1.83 -8.36
N ARG A 186 -11.96 2.23 -9.59
CA ARG A 186 -12.88 2.97 -10.46
C ARG A 186 -14.19 2.22 -10.72
N ALA A 187 -14.15 0.90 -10.85
CA ALA A 187 -15.35 0.08 -11.02
C ALA A 187 -16.24 0.05 -9.75
N LEU A 188 -15.70 0.41 -8.58
CA LEU A 188 -16.41 0.46 -7.30
C LEU A 188 -17.01 1.84 -6.99
N LEU A 189 -16.83 2.85 -7.85
CA LEU A 189 -17.36 4.21 -7.62
C LEU A 189 -18.90 4.28 -7.59
N GLY A 190 -19.59 3.27 -8.13
CA GLY A 190 -21.06 3.15 -8.04
C GLY A 190 -21.57 2.50 -6.76
N ASP A 191 -20.69 1.94 -5.92
CA ASP A 191 -21.06 1.30 -4.65
C ASP A 191 -21.06 2.33 -3.51
N SER A 192 -22.25 2.72 -3.05
CA SER A 192 -22.43 3.72 -2.00
C SER A 192 -21.79 3.34 -0.67
N ALA A 193 -21.56 2.04 -0.41
CA ALA A 193 -20.92 1.58 0.82
C ALA A 193 -19.42 1.92 0.87
N VAL A 194 -18.77 2.11 -0.28
CA VAL A 194 -17.31 2.33 -0.36
C VAL A 194 -16.90 3.54 -1.16
N VAL A 195 -17.81 4.21 -1.89
CA VAL A 195 -17.49 5.31 -2.80
C VAL A 195 -16.58 6.38 -2.20
N ASN A 196 -16.83 6.79 -0.94
CA ASN A 196 -16.02 7.80 -0.27
C ASN A 196 -14.59 7.32 -0.01
N ARG A 197 -14.41 6.07 0.45
CA ARG A 197 -13.07 5.51 0.66
C ARG A 197 -12.36 5.22 -0.66
N VAL A 198 -13.09 4.78 -1.67
CA VAL A 198 -12.56 4.61 -3.04
C VAL A 198 -12.04 5.93 -3.58
N LEU A 199 -12.82 7.01 -3.45
CA LEU A 199 -12.40 8.36 -3.86
C LEU A 199 -11.16 8.81 -3.11
N GLU A 200 -11.13 8.63 -1.78
CA GLU A 200 -9.95 8.93 -0.97
C GLU A 200 -8.72 8.18 -1.46
N VAL A 201 -8.79 6.86 -1.63
CA VAL A 201 -7.65 6.05 -2.14
C VAL A 201 -7.23 6.50 -3.54
N LEU A 202 -8.18 6.81 -4.43
CA LEU A 202 -7.89 7.31 -5.77
C LEU A 202 -7.18 8.68 -5.75
N MET A 203 -7.37 9.53 -4.74
CA MET A 203 -6.58 10.78 -4.61
C MET A 203 -5.09 10.50 -4.46
N TRP A 204 -4.72 9.33 -3.93
CA TRP A 204 -3.34 8.94 -3.67
C TRP A 204 -2.73 8.12 -4.81
N VAL A 205 -3.52 7.25 -5.44
CA VAL A 205 -2.98 6.25 -6.39
C VAL A 205 -3.51 6.42 -7.80
N GLY A 206 -4.57 7.22 -7.98
CA GLY A 206 -5.24 7.41 -9.26
C GLY A 206 -4.50 8.34 -10.22
N SER A 207 -5.13 8.50 -11.39
CA SER A 207 -4.63 9.26 -12.53
C SER A 207 -5.81 9.85 -13.33
N PRO A 208 -5.56 10.59 -14.43
CA PRO A 208 -6.61 11.16 -15.26
C PRO A 208 -7.52 10.08 -15.86
N ASP A 209 -7.08 8.82 -15.93
CA ASP A 209 -7.88 7.70 -16.42
C ASP A 209 -9.17 7.50 -15.61
N SER A 210 -9.22 7.94 -14.35
CA SER A 210 -10.43 7.88 -13.52
C SER A 210 -11.32 9.11 -13.62
N VAL A 211 -10.88 10.19 -14.30
CA VAL A 211 -11.65 11.45 -14.41
C VAL A 211 -13.07 11.24 -14.96
N PRO A 212 -13.31 10.48 -16.04
CA PRO A 212 -14.68 10.33 -16.56
C PRO A 212 -15.65 9.72 -15.54
N ALA A 213 -15.20 8.72 -14.77
CA ALA A 213 -16.02 8.06 -13.76
C ALA A 213 -16.22 8.95 -12.52
N VAL A 214 -15.17 9.65 -12.07
CA VAL A 214 -15.26 10.53 -10.90
C VAL A 214 -16.06 11.81 -11.21
N ALA A 215 -15.95 12.36 -12.42
CA ALA A 215 -16.72 13.53 -12.83
C ALA A 215 -18.23 13.27 -12.84
N ALA A 216 -18.66 12.04 -13.14
CA ALA A 216 -20.07 11.66 -13.04
C ALA A 216 -20.63 11.82 -11.62
N LEU A 217 -19.78 11.64 -10.60
CA LEU A 217 -20.17 11.80 -9.19
C LEU A 217 -20.38 13.26 -8.77
N LEU A 218 -20.03 14.25 -9.59
CA LEU A 218 -20.36 15.65 -9.29
C LEU A 218 -21.87 15.92 -9.29
N ASN A 219 -22.68 15.03 -9.89
CA ASN A 219 -24.14 15.10 -9.89
C ASN A 219 -24.79 14.39 -8.69
N THR A 220 -24.00 13.91 -7.73
CA THR A 220 -24.53 13.26 -6.51
C THR A 220 -25.26 14.27 -5.63
N ALA A 221 -26.25 13.79 -4.87
CA ALA A 221 -26.90 14.58 -3.81
C ALA A 221 -26.10 14.58 -2.49
N ASP A 222 -25.16 13.65 -2.32
CA ASP A 222 -24.34 13.54 -1.12
C ASP A 222 -23.18 14.55 -1.13
N SER A 223 -23.18 15.51 -0.20
CA SER A 223 -22.17 16.57 -0.16
C SER A 223 -20.76 16.04 0.06
N ASP A 224 -20.62 14.93 0.78
CA ASP A 224 -19.34 14.34 1.13
C ASP A 224 -18.70 13.63 -0.06
N THR A 225 -19.51 12.87 -0.82
CA THR A 225 -19.11 12.30 -2.11
C THR A 225 -18.77 13.40 -3.11
N PHE A 226 -19.56 14.47 -3.19
CA PHE A 226 -19.29 15.60 -4.07
C PHE A 226 -17.93 16.24 -3.77
N ALA A 227 -17.68 16.59 -2.49
CA ALA A 227 -16.44 17.24 -2.08
C ALA A 227 -15.21 16.35 -2.36
N ARG A 228 -15.32 15.04 -2.14
CA ARG A 228 -14.25 14.08 -2.46
C ARG A 228 -14.04 13.93 -3.96
N ALA A 229 -15.10 13.85 -4.76
CA ALA A 229 -14.99 13.79 -6.22
C ALA A 229 -14.30 15.04 -6.76
N ALA A 230 -14.72 16.23 -6.33
CA ALA A 230 -14.08 17.48 -6.72
C ALA A 230 -12.61 17.56 -6.27
N THR A 231 -12.30 17.09 -5.05
CA THR A 231 -10.91 17.03 -4.55
C THR A 231 -10.03 16.10 -5.40
N PHE A 232 -10.54 14.92 -5.79
CA PHE A 232 -9.84 14.03 -6.71
C PHE A 232 -9.54 14.72 -8.04
N LEU A 233 -10.53 15.40 -8.64
CA LEU A 233 -10.36 16.08 -9.94
C LEU A 233 -9.27 17.16 -9.89
N LEU A 234 -9.11 17.85 -8.75
CA LEU A 234 -8.05 18.83 -8.53
C LEU A 234 -6.67 18.19 -8.32
N ARG A 235 -6.59 17.17 -7.47
CA ARG A 235 -5.32 16.61 -6.99
C ARG A 235 -4.73 15.55 -7.93
N ALA A 236 -5.58 14.72 -8.51
CA ALA A 236 -5.19 13.55 -9.29
C ALA A 236 -5.73 13.55 -10.73
N GLY A 237 -6.64 14.48 -11.07
CA GLY A 237 -7.23 14.57 -12.41
C GLY A 237 -6.41 15.36 -13.45
N GLY A 238 -5.41 16.15 -13.02
CA GLY A 238 -4.62 16.99 -13.92
C GLY A 238 -5.47 17.97 -14.74
N LEU A 239 -5.07 18.22 -15.99
CA LEU A 239 -5.82 19.10 -16.90
C LEU A 239 -7.25 18.61 -17.13
N GLN A 240 -7.44 17.30 -17.32
CA GLN A 240 -8.77 16.72 -17.55
C GLN A 240 -9.70 16.94 -16.35
N GLY A 241 -9.21 16.79 -15.12
CA GLY A 241 -9.97 17.04 -13.92
C GLY A 241 -10.36 18.51 -13.74
N ARG A 242 -9.42 19.43 -14.02
CA ARG A 242 -9.72 20.87 -14.04
C ARG A 242 -10.80 21.19 -15.07
N ASP A 243 -10.70 20.65 -16.28
CA ASP A 243 -11.61 20.94 -17.37
C ASP A 243 -13.00 20.34 -17.09
N ALA A 244 -13.09 19.16 -16.45
CA ALA A 244 -14.33 18.58 -15.97
C ALA A 244 -15.02 19.46 -14.91
N LEU A 245 -14.27 19.99 -13.94
CA LEU A 245 -14.82 20.93 -12.93
C LEU A 245 -15.30 22.24 -13.54
N ARG A 246 -14.62 22.74 -14.59
CA ARG A 246 -15.05 23.95 -15.30
C ARG A 246 -16.31 23.74 -16.13
N ALA A 247 -16.49 22.53 -16.69
CA ALA A 247 -17.65 22.17 -17.50
C ALA A 247 -18.89 21.82 -16.65
N PHE A 248 -18.72 21.59 -15.34
CA PHE A 248 -19.80 21.23 -14.44
C PHE A 248 -20.81 22.38 -14.24
N ASP A 249 -22.11 22.06 -14.23
CA ASP A 249 -23.18 23.02 -13.97
C ASP A 249 -23.54 23.06 -12.47
N PRO A 250 -23.16 24.13 -11.74
CA PRO A 250 -23.37 24.18 -10.30
C PRO A 250 -24.78 24.58 -9.88
N ARG A 251 -25.71 24.85 -10.81
CA ARG A 251 -27.06 25.34 -10.49
C ARG A 251 -27.86 24.36 -9.62
N GLY A 252 -27.55 23.07 -9.70
CA GLY A 252 -28.15 22.04 -8.85
C GLY A 252 -27.55 21.91 -7.45
N LEU A 253 -26.40 22.54 -7.17
CA LEU A 253 -25.74 22.43 -5.88
C LEU A 253 -26.42 23.27 -4.80
N GLN A 254 -26.45 22.74 -3.59
CA GLN A 254 -26.99 23.41 -2.40
C GLN A 254 -26.08 23.16 -1.18
N GLY A 255 -26.25 23.97 -0.13
CA GLY A 255 -25.54 23.83 1.14
C GLY A 255 -24.02 23.74 1.00
N LYS A 256 -23.40 22.81 1.74
CA LYS A 256 -21.94 22.62 1.80
C LYS A 256 -21.30 22.32 0.44
N ALA A 257 -21.99 21.60 -0.45
CA ALA A 257 -21.46 21.28 -1.77
C ALA A 257 -21.31 22.55 -2.63
N LEU A 258 -22.28 23.46 -2.58
CA LEU A 258 -22.22 24.74 -3.28
C LEU A 258 -21.13 25.66 -2.70
N GLU A 259 -21.00 25.70 -1.37
CA GLU A 259 -19.95 26.46 -0.69
C GLU A 259 -18.55 25.98 -1.10
N PHE A 260 -18.33 24.66 -1.05
CA PHE A 260 -17.09 24.03 -1.50
C PHE A 260 -16.79 24.37 -2.96
N TYR A 261 -17.75 24.18 -3.86
CA TYR A 261 -17.56 24.48 -5.29
C TYR A 261 -17.19 25.95 -5.52
N ARG A 262 -17.84 26.90 -4.84
CA ARG A 262 -17.53 28.34 -4.99
C ARG A 262 -16.11 28.68 -4.56
N GLN A 263 -15.62 28.07 -3.47
CA GLN A 263 -14.23 28.25 -3.01
C GLN A 263 -13.23 27.71 -4.04
N THR A 264 -13.51 26.55 -4.62
CA THR A 264 -12.66 25.90 -5.63
C THR A 264 -12.70 26.60 -6.98
N ALA A 265 -13.88 26.99 -7.45
CA ALA A 265 -14.10 27.51 -8.82
C ALA A 265 -13.25 28.77 -9.10
N GLY A 266 -13.09 29.65 -8.11
CA GLY A 266 -12.23 30.83 -8.21
C GLY A 266 -10.74 30.49 -8.40
N GLN A 267 -10.31 29.32 -7.93
CA GLN A 267 -8.92 28.85 -8.02
C GLN A 267 -8.64 28.16 -9.36
N LEU A 268 -9.64 27.53 -9.99
CA LEU A 268 -9.48 26.77 -11.25
C LEU A 268 -8.84 27.59 -12.39
N ASN A 269 -9.03 28.91 -12.40
CA ASN A 269 -8.46 29.80 -13.42
C ASN A 269 -7.01 30.22 -13.14
N ARG A 270 -6.54 30.01 -11.91
CA ARG A 270 -5.18 30.39 -11.48
C ARG A 270 -4.20 29.22 -11.52
N VAL A 271 -4.70 27.98 -11.60
CA VAL A 271 -3.85 26.78 -11.66
C VAL A 271 -3.11 26.71 -13.00
N SER A 272 -1.80 26.85 -12.93
CA SER A 272 -0.82 26.73 -14.02
C SER A 272 0.40 25.93 -13.54
N PHE A 273 1.28 25.54 -14.47
CA PHE A 273 2.56 24.91 -14.11
C PHE A 273 3.37 25.78 -13.16
N GLU A 274 3.50 27.08 -13.44
CA GLU A 274 4.31 27.98 -12.62
C GLU A 274 3.75 28.15 -11.21
N THR A 275 2.43 28.28 -11.06
CA THR A 275 1.82 28.39 -9.72
C THR A 275 2.01 27.12 -8.89
N LEU A 276 1.88 25.94 -9.51
CA LEU A 276 2.05 24.66 -8.83
C LEU A 276 3.53 24.37 -8.53
N ALA A 277 4.44 24.71 -9.45
CA ALA A 277 5.87 24.57 -9.26
C ALA A 277 6.40 25.49 -8.15
N SER A 278 5.83 26.69 -7.99
CA SER A 278 6.16 27.59 -6.89
C SER A 278 5.71 27.04 -5.53
N GLN A 279 4.53 26.41 -5.46
CA GLN A 279 4.04 25.74 -4.24
C GLN A 279 4.98 24.63 -3.75
N LEU A 280 5.61 23.90 -4.69
CA LEU A 280 6.63 22.89 -4.36
C LEU A 280 7.93 23.47 -3.77
N SER A 281 8.09 24.80 -3.79
CA SER A 281 9.27 25.52 -3.28
C SER A 281 8.93 26.48 -2.14
N GLU A 282 7.69 26.45 -1.63
CA GLU A 282 7.26 27.32 -0.53
C GLU A 282 8.07 27.04 0.74
N GLN A 283 8.64 28.11 1.29
CA GLN A 283 9.32 28.11 2.56
C GLN A 283 8.31 28.19 3.72
N PRO A 284 8.73 27.93 4.99
CA PRO A 284 7.83 27.98 6.14
C PRO A 284 7.12 29.32 6.35
N ASP A 285 7.65 30.41 5.80
CA ASP A 285 7.05 31.75 5.83
C ASP A 285 6.07 32.02 4.65
N GLY A 286 5.82 31.00 3.82
CA GLY A 286 4.94 31.07 2.65
C GLY A 286 5.58 31.72 1.42
N THR A 287 6.88 32.04 1.44
CA THR A 287 7.58 32.62 0.28
C THR A 287 8.15 31.51 -0.62
N PRO A 288 7.96 31.57 -1.95
CA PRO A 288 8.52 30.58 -2.86
C PRO A 288 10.03 30.81 -3.04
N ALA A 289 10.83 29.77 -2.79
CA ALA A 289 12.27 29.79 -3.07
C ALA A 289 12.54 29.75 -4.58
N GLN A 290 13.53 30.51 -5.05
CA GLN A 290 13.95 30.42 -6.45
C GLN A 290 14.77 29.15 -6.67
N VAL A 291 14.11 28.09 -7.17
CA VAL A 291 14.74 26.79 -7.43
C VAL A 291 15.09 26.65 -8.91
N ARG A 292 16.38 26.45 -9.22
CA ARG A 292 16.85 26.13 -10.57
C ARG A 292 16.49 24.68 -10.92
N GLY A 293 16.01 24.48 -12.15
CA GLY A 293 15.75 23.13 -12.68
C GLY A 293 17.04 22.32 -12.88
N LEU A 294 16.91 21.00 -12.77
CA LEU A 294 18.00 20.05 -13.02
C LEU A 294 18.23 19.89 -14.54
N ASP A 295 19.48 19.64 -14.93
CA ASP A 295 19.76 19.12 -16.27
C ASP A 295 19.30 17.65 -16.38
N GLU A 296 19.38 17.06 -17.59
CA GLU A 296 18.91 15.69 -17.80
C GLU A 296 19.63 14.66 -16.91
N ALA A 297 20.95 14.78 -16.77
CA ALA A 297 21.76 13.87 -15.98
C ALA A 297 21.42 13.98 -14.48
N GLY A 298 21.35 15.21 -13.96
CA GLY A 298 20.96 15.49 -12.58
C GLY A 298 19.54 15.04 -12.27
N ALA A 299 18.61 15.20 -13.21
CA ALA A 299 17.23 14.73 -13.05
C ALA A 299 17.15 13.20 -12.99
N ARG A 300 17.86 12.49 -13.88
CA ARG A 300 17.95 11.02 -13.84
C ARG A 300 18.57 10.52 -12.54
N GLN A 301 19.64 11.19 -12.08
CA GLN A 301 20.28 10.85 -10.81
C GLN A 301 19.33 11.08 -9.63
N ALA A 302 18.62 12.21 -9.59
CA ALA A 302 17.65 12.50 -8.53
C ALA A 302 16.51 11.46 -8.49
N LEU A 303 15.94 11.10 -9.66
CA LEU A 303 14.92 10.05 -9.76
C LEU A 303 15.45 8.67 -9.32
N ALA A 304 16.69 8.34 -9.69
CA ALA A 304 17.33 7.10 -9.25
C ALA A 304 17.55 7.08 -7.73
N THR A 305 17.99 8.20 -7.13
CA THR A 305 18.13 8.36 -5.68
C THR A 305 16.78 8.22 -4.98
N LEU A 306 15.73 8.91 -5.47
CA LEU A 306 14.36 8.77 -4.95
C LEU A 306 13.92 7.31 -4.98
N ASN A 307 14.07 6.64 -6.12
CA ASN A 307 13.68 5.25 -6.26
C ASN A 307 14.48 4.35 -5.30
N ALA A 308 15.79 4.50 -5.21
CA ALA A 308 16.63 3.72 -4.29
C ALA A 308 16.24 3.95 -2.81
N GLY A 309 15.92 5.20 -2.44
CA GLY A 309 15.50 5.62 -1.10
C GLY A 309 14.02 5.41 -0.79
N TYR A 310 13.28 4.61 -1.59
CA TYR A 310 11.84 4.38 -1.41
C TYR A 310 11.03 5.69 -1.35
N GLY A 311 11.38 6.61 -2.25
CA GLY A 311 10.75 7.91 -2.46
C GLY A 311 10.99 8.95 -1.39
N SER A 312 11.94 8.73 -0.47
CA SER A 312 12.35 9.77 0.47
C SER A 312 12.98 10.95 -0.27
N TYR A 313 12.48 12.15 0.00
CA TYR A 313 12.99 13.41 -0.57
C TYR A 313 14.20 14.00 0.17
N ASP A 314 14.86 13.23 1.03
CA ASP A 314 16.00 13.73 1.78
C ASP A 314 17.12 14.24 0.85
N GLY A 315 17.48 15.51 0.99
CA GLY A 315 18.42 16.21 0.10
C GLY A 315 17.94 16.47 -1.34
N ILE A 316 16.67 16.21 -1.68
CA ILE A 316 16.11 16.37 -3.03
C ILE A 316 15.00 17.41 -3.03
N GLN A 317 15.16 18.47 -3.82
CA GLN A 317 14.16 19.54 -3.96
C GLN A 317 13.11 19.17 -5.04
N PRO A 318 11.82 18.97 -4.69
CA PRO A 318 10.79 18.57 -5.66
C PRO A 318 10.63 19.57 -6.81
N ALA A 319 10.70 20.87 -6.51
CA ALA A 319 10.60 21.93 -7.52
C ALA A 319 11.73 21.87 -8.57
N ALA A 320 12.92 21.37 -8.20
CA ALA A 320 14.04 21.20 -9.13
C ALA A 320 13.75 20.09 -10.16
N ILE A 321 13.07 19.02 -9.73
CA ILE A 321 12.59 17.95 -10.62
C ILE A 321 11.45 18.44 -11.51
N ALA A 322 10.51 19.24 -10.97
CA ALA A 322 9.40 19.79 -11.76
C ALA A 322 9.91 20.59 -12.98
N ARG A 323 11.00 21.34 -12.77
CA ARG A 323 11.66 22.19 -13.76
C ARG A 323 12.80 21.50 -14.52
N ALA A 324 12.96 20.19 -14.37
CA ALA A 324 14.07 19.45 -14.97
C ALA A 324 14.00 19.43 -16.51
N ALA A 325 15.17 19.36 -17.17
CA ALA A 325 15.29 19.29 -18.62
C ALA A 325 14.90 17.92 -19.23
N LEU A 326 14.20 17.05 -18.50
CA LEU A 326 13.66 15.79 -19.03
C LEU A 326 12.29 15.98 -19.66
N PRO A 327 11.92 15.15 -20.66
CA PRO A 327 10.58 15.14 -21.21
C PRO A 327 9.52 14.91 -20.14
N ARG A 328 8.42 15.68 -20.21
CA ARG A 328 7.32 15.64 -19.24
C ARG A 328 6.83 14.22 -18.94
N GLN A 329 6.61 13.42 -19.99
CA GLN A 329 6.06 12.06 -19.81
C GLN A 329 7.06 11.14 -19.10
N VAL A 330 8.35 11.25 -19.42
CA VAL A 330 9.41 10.48 -18.76
C VAL A 330 9.44 10.80 -17.25
N LEU A 331 9.35 12.08 -16.89
CA LEU A 331 9.27 12.49 -15.47
C LEU A 331 8.05 11.88 -14.78
N ILE A 332 6.87 11.96 -15.39
CA ILE A 332 5.63 11.40 -14.83
C ILE A 332 5.75 9.89 -14.63
N ASP A 333 6.24 9.15 -15.62
CA ASP A 333 6.33 7.69 -15.57
C ASP A 333 7.36 7.20 -14.52
N GLU A 334 8.48 7.91 -14.37
CA GLU A 334 9.45 7.61 -13.31
C GLU A 334 8.90 7.95 -11.92
N LEU A 335 8.20 9.08 -11.77
CA LEU A 335 7.59 9.45 -10.48
C LEU A 335 6.44 8.53 -10.07
N ILE A 336 5.66 8.01 -11.02
CA ILE A 336 4.67 6.96 -10.74
C ILE A 336 5.36 5.72 -10.17
N ARG A 337 6.51 5.31 -10.75
CA ARG A 337 7.30 4.19 -10.23
C ARG A 337 7.88 4.48 -8.85
N VAL A 338 8.37 5.70 -8.60
CA VAL A 338 8.80 6.15 -7.27
C VAL A 338 7.64 6.03 -6.29
N ARG A 339 6.46 6.58 -6.61
CA ARG A 339 5.26 6.53 -5.78
C ARG A 339 4.86 5.11 -5.40
N GLU A 340 4.77 4.22 -6.40
CA GLU A 340 4.46 2.80 -6.17
C GLU A 340 5.50 2.18 -5.25
N ARG A 341 6.79 2.47 -5.44
CA ARG A 341 7.84 1.93 -4.59
C ARG A 341 7.83 2.50 -3.17
N SER A 342 7.50 3.77 -2.97
CA SER A 342 7.44 4.40 -1.64
C SER A 342 6.49 3.65 -0.72
N LEU A 343 5.35 3.22 -1.25
CA LEU A 343 4.34 2.48 -0.51
C LEU A 343 4.79 1.08 -0.06
N LEU A 344 6.00 0.61 -0.42
CA LEU A 344 6.59 -0.61 0.16
C LEU A 344 7.22 -0.33 1.53
N ARG A 345 7.49 0.93 1.86
CA ARG A 345 7.95 1.37 3.18
C ARG A 345 6.74 1.81 3.99
N VAL A 346 6.31 1.02 4.97
CA VAL A 346 5.21 1.40 5.86
C VAL A 346 5.75 2.30 6.97
N SER A 347 5.49 3.60 6.89
CA SER A 347 5.85 4.59 7.92
C SER A 347 4.90 5.79 7.93
N ALA A 348 4.91 6.58 9.00
CA ALA A 348 4.20 7.85 9.06
C ALA A 348 4.69 8.84 7.97
N GLU A 349 5.99 8.84 7.67
CA GLU A 349 6.61 9.74 6.69
C GLU A 349 6.29 9.37 5.24
N THR A 350 6.11 8.08 4.93
CA THR A 350 5.91 7.64 3.54
C THR A 350 4.71 8.31 2.88
N LEU A 351 3.60 8.53 3.60
CA LEU A 351 2.45 9.20 3.01
C LEU A 351 2.76 10.68 2.70
N ALA A 352 3.57 11.37 3.48
CA ALA A 352 4.01 12.74 3.14
C ALA A 352 4.89 12.75 1.88
N ASP A 353 5.80 11.78 1.74
CA ASP A 353 6.64 11.62 0.55
C ASP A 353 5.80 11.28 -0.70
N VAL A 354 4.81 10.40 -0.55
CA VAL A 354 3.86 10.04 -1.61
C VAL A 354 3.02 11.26 -2.02
N ASP A 355 2.57 12.08 -1.07
CA ASP A 355 1.81 13.30 -1.38
C ASP A 355 2.65 14.32 -2.13
N THR A 356 3.92 14.48 -1.74
CA THR A 356 4.90 15.30 -2.47
C THR A 356 5.08 14.78 -3.90
N THR A 357 5.22 13.46 -4.06
CA THR A 357 5.33 12.80 -5.37
C THR A 357 4.07 13.04 -6.22
N ASN A 358 2.88 12.91 -5.64
CA ASN A 358 1.60 13.15 -6.33
C ASN A 358 1.44 14.61 -6.74
N THR A 359 1.81 15.55 -5.87
CA THR A 359 1.80 16.99 -6.16
C THR A 359 2.74 17.31 -7.31
N LEU A 360 3.93 16.70 -7.32
CA LEU A 360 4.89 16.82 -8.41
C LEU A 360 4.37 16.22 -9.72
N ILE A 361 3.77 15.03 -9.71
CA ILE A 361 3.11 14.42 -10.87
C ILE A 361 2.01 15.34 -11.40
N ASN A 362 1.15 15.86 -10.53
CA ASN A 362 0.05 16.74 -10.92
C ASN A 362 0.60 18.04 -11.53
N THR A 363 1.62 18.65 -10.91
CA THR A 363 2.34 19.83 -11.42
C THR A 363 2.84 19.60 -12.83
N LEU A 364 3.53 18.47 -13.07
CA LEU A 364 4.07 18.13 -14.37
C LEU A 364 2.99 17.98 -15.45
N ARG A 365 1.76 17.59 -15.12
CA ARG A 365 0.66 17.52 -16.10
C ARG A 365 0.26 18.89 -16.64
N PHE A 366 0.55 19.97 -15.91
CA PHE A 366 0.36 21.34 -16.39
C PHE A 366 1.57 21.88 -17.16
N ARG A 367 2.71 21.16 -17.17
CA ARG A 367 3.89 21.57 -17.93
C ARG A 367 3.56 21.56 -19.44
N PRO A 368 3.86 22.65 -20.17
CA PRO A 368 3.70 22.69 -21.61
C PRO A 368 4.45 21.53 -22.29
N VAL A 369 3.85 20.95 -23.34
CA VAL A 369 4.57 20.01 -24.20
C VAL A 369 5.54 20.84 -25.04
N GLU A 370 6.83 20.56 -24.92
CA GLU A 370 7.84 21.11 -25.84
C GLU A 370 7.45 20.66 -27.26
N ARG A 371 7.19 21.62 -28.15
CA ARG A 371 6.77 21.39 -29.53
C ARG A 371 7.94 21.03 -30.42
#